data_AF-A0A7S6N602-F1
#
_entry.id   AF-A0A7S6N602-F1
#
_cell.length_a   1.000
_cell.length_b   1.000
_cell.length_c   1.000
_cell.angle_alpha   90.00
_cell.angle_beta   90.00
_cell.angle_gamma   90.00
#
_symmetry.space_group_name_H-M   'P 1'
#
loop_
_entity.id
_entity.type
_entity.pdbx_description
1 polymer ?
#
loop_
_entity_poly.entity_id
_entity_poly.type
_entity_poly.pdbx_seq_one_letter_code
_entity_poly.pdbx_strand_id
1 'polypeptide(L)' 'MEVIYFTLTAIVLYLAADYIVRRLEAASALVTEYRAVVFFAVLLGLALVSFAFMRRVLS' A
#
# COMPACT_ATOMS: atom_id res chain seq x y z
N MET A 1 -9.93 4.66 -20.86
CA MET A 1 -9.20 5.65 -20.04
C MET A 1 -9.23 5.31 -18.55
N GLU A 2 -10.34 4.86 -17.96
CA GLU A 2 -10.41 4.48 -16.53
C GLU A 2 -9.46 3.36 -16.10
N VAL A 3 -9.27 2.33 -16.94
CA VAL A 3 -8.33 1.22 -16.65
C VAL A 3 -6.90 1.73 -16.45
N ILE A 4 -6.51 2.78 -17.18
CA ILE A 4 -5.17 3.37 -17.07
C ILE A 4 -5.01 4.03 -15.70
N TYR A 5 -6.00 4.83 -15.27
CA TYR A 5 -5.98 5.48 -13.95
C TYR A 5 -6.01 4.47 -12.80
N PHE A 6 -6.81 3.41 -12.93
CA PHE A 6 -6.86 2.33 -11.94
C PHE A 6 -5.52 1.60 -11.85
N THR A 7 -4.90 1.30 -13.00
CA THR A 7 -3.60 0.64 -13.06
C THR A 7 -2.50 1.53 -12.49
N LEU A 8 -2.50 2.83 -12.81
CA LEU A 8 -1.57 3.81 -12.26
C LEU A 8 -1.70 3.90 -10.74
N THR A 9 -2.93 3.95 -10.23
CA THR A 9 -3.19 3.98 -8.79
C THR A 9 -2.70 2.71 -8.11
N ALA A 10 -2.93 1.54 -8.72
CA ALA A 10 -2.42 0.27 -8.22
C ALA A 10 -0.87 0.23 -8.19
N ILE A 11 -0.20 0.76 -9.22
CA ILE A 11 1.26 0.87 -9.27
C ILE A 11 1.76 1.80 -8.16
N VAL A 12 1.14 2.96 -7.98
CA VAL A 12 1.52 3.91 -6.92
C VAL A 12 1.33 3.29 -5.53
N LEU A 13 0.22 2.60 -5.31
CA LEU A 13 -0.05 1.87 -4.07
C LEU A 13 0.98 0.77 -3.81
N TYR A 14 1.35 0.02 -4.86
CA TYR A 14 2.36 -1.02 -4.77
C TYR A 14 3.73 -0.46 -4.39
N LEU A 15 4.17 0.61 -5.04
CA LEU A 15 5.45 1.27 -4.75
C LEU A 15 5.45 1.89 -3.34
N ALA A 16 4.35 2.52 -2.93
CA ALA A 16 4.20 3.05 -1.58
C ALA A 16 4.26 1.95 -0.52
N ALA A 17 3.57 0.82 -0.76
CA ALA A 17 3.60 -0.33 0.13
C ALA A 17 5.02 -0.92 0.24
N ASP A 18 5.71 -1.14 -0.88
CA ASP A 18 7.08 -1.67 -0.88
C ASP A 18 8.04 -0.74 -0.12
N TYR A 19 7.91 0.57 -0.28
CA TYR A 19 8.72 1.55 0.46
C TYR A 19 8.50 1.47 1.97
N ILE A 20 7.23 1.41 2.41
CA ILE A 20 6.89 1.30 3.83
C ILE A 20 7.40 -0.02 4.42
N VAL A 21 7.22 -1.13 3.70
CA VAL A 21 7.67 -2.46 4.13
C VAL A 21 9.19 -2.49 4.25
N ARG A 22 9.93 -1.98 3.27
CA ARG A 22 11.40 -1.86 3.35
C ARG A 22 11.84 -1.00 4.54
N ARG A 23 11.11 0.06 4.85
CA ARG A 23 11.41 0.91 6.01
C ARG A 23 11.15 0.17 7.34
N LEU A 24 10.13 -0.69 7.37
CA LEU A 24 9.82 -1.56 8.50
C LEU A 24 10.83 -2.71 8.63
N GLU A 25 11.31 -3.28 7.52
CA GLU A 25 12.41 -4.25 7.48
C GLU A 25 13.70 -3.66 8.07
N ALA A 26 14.02 -2.41 7.72
CA ALA A 26 15.16 -1.70 8.30
C ALA A 26 15.01 -1.44 9.81
N ALA A 27 13.78 -1.44 10.33
CA ALA A 27 13.49 -1.23 11.75
C ALA A 27 13.38 -2.53 12.56
N SER A 28 13.10 -3.67 11.92
CA SER A 28 12.90 -4.95 12.63
C SER A 28 13.18 -6.16 11.73
N ALA A 29 14.08 -7.03 12.18
CA ALA A 29 14.42 -8.28 11.48
C ALA A 29 13.24 -9.26 11.37
N LEU A 30 12.25 -9.15 12.26
CA LEU A 30 11.02 -9.94 12.23
C LEU A 30 10.15 -9.65 10.99
N VAL A 31 10.25 -8.43 10.45
CA VAL A 31 9.49 -8.03 9.25
C VAL A 31 10.00 -8.78 8.02
N THR A 32 11.28 -9.12 7.96
CA THR A 32 11.87 -9.89 6.86
C THR A 32 11.32 -11.31 6.82
N GLU A 33 11.09 -11.94 7.98
CA GLU A 33 10.52 -13.29 8.07
C GLU A 33 9.05 -13.32 7.61
N TYR A 34 8.27 -12.31 8.00
CA TYR A 34 6.85 -12.19 7.63
C TYR A 34 6.60 -11.20 6.49
N ARG A 35 7.59 -10.97 5.61
CA ARG A 35 7.57 -9.91 4.59
C ARG A 35 6.31 -9.92 3.73
N ALA A 36 5.86 -11.09 3.29
CA ALA A 36 4.65 -11.22 2.48
C ALA A 36 3.39 -10.79 3.24
N VAL A 37 3.29 -11.15 4.53
CA VAL A 37 2.15 -10.81 5.39
C VAL A 37 2.15 -9.31 5.68
N VAL A 38 3.31 -8.74 6.01
CA VAL A 38 3.46 -7.30 6.27
C VAL A 38 3.19 -6.49 5.00
N PHE A 39 3.69 -6.94 3.86
CA PHE A 39 3.39 -6.32 2.57
C PHE A 39 1.90 -6.31 2.28
N PHE A 40 1.22 -7.44 2.48
CA PHE A 40 -0.23 -7.52 2.28
C PHE A 40 -0.99 -6.60 3.25
N ALA A 41 -0.62 -6.58 4.52
CA ALA A 41 -1.25 -5.73 5.53
C ALA A 41 -1.08 -4.23 5.20
N VAL A 42 0.13 -3.82 4.79
CA VAL A 42 0.43 -2.44 4.39
C VAL A 42 -0.32 -2.06 3.13
N LEU A 43 -0.30 -2.92 2.10
CA LEU A 43 -1.00 -2.68 0.83
C LEU A 43 -2.52 -2.58 1.06
N LEU A 44 -3.09 -3.47 1.88
CA LEU A 44 -4.50 -3.45 2.24
C LEU A 44 -4.86 -2.18 3.03
N GLY A 45 -4.03 -1.79 4.00
CA GLY A 45 -4.21 -0.55 4.76
C GLY A 45 -4.17 0.68 3.85
N LEU A 46 -3.20 0.76 2.94
CA LEU A 46 -3.09 1.82 1.94
C LEU A 46 -4.28 1.88 0.99
N ALA A 47 -4.78 0.71 0.56
CA ALA A 47 -5.98 0.63 -0.27
C ALA A 47 -7.21 1.15 0.48
N LEU A 48 -7.44 0.67 1.71
CA LEU A 48 -8.55 1.13 2.54
C LEU A 48 -8.48 2.64 2.82
N VAL A 49 -7.30 3.15 3.15
CA VAL A 49 -7.07 4.60 3.36
C VAL A 49 -7.34 5.37 2.08
N SER A 50 -6.88 4.89 0.92
CA SER A 50 -7.11 5.55 -0.37
C SER A 50 -8.60 5.60 -0.73
N PHE A 51 -9.32 4.49 -0.57
CA PHE A 51 -10.76 4.45 -0.78
C PHE A 51 -11.53 5.32 0.23
N ALA A 52 -11.11 5.30 1.50
CA ALA A 52 -11.70 6.16 2.53
C ALA A 52 -11.45 7.64 2.27
N PHE A 53 -10.26 8.00 1.79
CA PHE A 53 -9.89 9.36 1.42
C PHE A 53 -10.71 9.84 0.23
N MET A 54 -10.84 9.02 -0.83
CA MET A 54 -11.73 9.30 -1.95
C MET A 54 -13.17 9.53 -1.48
N ARG A 55 -13.69 8.65 -0.61
CA ARG A 55 -15.05 8.78 -0.06
C ARG A 55 -15.26 10.06 0.74
N ARG A 56 -14.23 10.55 1.43
CA ARG A 56 -14.30 11.75 2.26
C ARG A 56 -14.13 13.04 1.46
N VAL A 57 -13.38 13.00 0.36
CA VAL A 57 -13.17 14.15 -0.54
C VAL A 57 -14.32 14.30 -1.56
N LEU A 58 -14.97 13.20 -1.94
CA LEU A 58 -16.14 13.18 -2.84
C LEU A 58 -17.49 13.31 -2.10
N SER A 59 -17.47 13.54 -0.79
CA SER A 59 -18.66 13.76 0.06
C SER A 59 -18.83 15.24 0.38
#